data_AF-A0A432XK46-F1
#
_entry.id   AF-A0A432XK46-F1
#
_cell.length_a   1.000
_cell.length_b   1.000
_cell.length_c   1.000
_cell.angle_alpha   90.00
_cell.angle_beta   90.00
_cell.angle_gamma   90.00
#
_symmetry.space_group_name_H-M   'P 1'
#
loop_
_entity.id
_entity.type
_entity.pdbx_description
1 polymer ?
#
loop_
_entity_poly.entity_id
_entity_poly.type
_entity_poly.pdbx_seq_one_letter_code
_entity_poly.pdbx_strand_id
1 'polypeptide(L)'
;MINEIEWKHGKQDQAIPTYYLDASGKRHSSIGELVTANFLRLNKIPFLTQALVGDSISDSEQRVDFVLINRGVYIEVIQSAPLRQSMHTTKHTSQLVANQREHRKLGWECLCINSDKFWSPTGFHIIDFCEHLRLSLLLTGIPSTAELPLAKLGYWDSSEINKLMTLEQPLLFDFLEEHGVTGLAALKNSFHFFLKTLKMREDFDEILVHLYEHDKKTCK
;
A
#
# COMPACT_ATOMS: atom_id res chain seq x y z
N MET A 1 -8.59 -31.92 -14.34
CA MET A 1 -7.64 -32.10 -13.22
C MET A 1 -7.32 -30.71 -12.70
N ILE A 2 -7.60 -30.45 -11.43
CA ILE A 2 -7.27 -29.17 -10.78
C ILE A 2 -5.87 -29.38 -10.20
N ASN A 3 -4.89 -28.60 -10.64
CA ASN A 3 -3.54 -28.65 -10.07
C ASN A 3 -3.61 -28.11 -8.64
N GLU A 4 -3.07 -28.86 -7.68
CA GLU A 4 -2.97 -28.42 -6.29
C GLU A 4 -1.93 -27.30 -6.20
N ILE A 5 -2.36 -26.11 -5.80
CA ILE A 5 -1.48 -24.97 -5.52
C ILE A 5 -0.99 -25.10 -4.08
N GLU A 6 0.32 -25.29 -3.89
CA GLU A 6 0.94 -25.29 -2.57
C GLU A 6 1.16 -23.85 -2.06
N TRP A 7 0.76 -23.57 -0.82
CA TRP A 7 0.95 -22.28 -0.16
C TRP A 7 2.09 -22.34 0.83
N LYS A 8 3.13 -21.53 0.65
CA LYS A 8 4.19 -21.33 1.66
C LYS A 8 4.24 -19.87 2.09
N HIS A 9 4.25 -19.62 3.40
CA HIS A 9 4.57 -18.31 3.95
C HIS A 9 6.07 -18.06 3.76
N GLY A 10 6.43 -17.16 2.83
CA GLY A 10 7.83 -16.77 2.62
C GLY A 10 8.38 -16.02 3.83
N LYS A 11 9.56 -16.43 4.33
CA LYS A 11 10.34 -15.64 5.29
C LYS A 11 10.88 -14.39 4.56
N GLN A 12 10.59 -13.22 5.11
CA GLN A 12 11.07 -11.92 4.63
C GLN A 12 12.54 -11.72 5.00
N ASP A 13 13.48 -11.91 4.06
CA ASP A 13 14.90 -11.55 4.27
C ASP A 13 15.45 -10.58 3.22
N GLN A 14 14.63 -9.66 2.71
CA GLN A 14 15.14 -8.50 1.97
C GLN A 14 14.54 -7.20 2.49
N ALA A 15 15.42 -6.28 2.88
CA ALA A 15 15.08 -4.92 3.28
C ALA A 15 14.50 -4.17 2.08
N ILE A 16 13.18 -4.00 2.05
CA ILE A 16 12.51 -3.10 1.09
C ILE A 16 12.90 -1.66 1.47
N PRO A 17 13.61 -0.89 0.62
CA PRO A 17 14.19 0.42 0.99
C PRO A 17 13.15 1.49 1.34
N THR A 18 11.89 1.31 0.94
CA THR A 18 10.75 2.16 1.30
C THR A 18 9.52 1.26 1.33
N TYR A 19 8.88 1.14 2.49
CA TYR A 19 7.69 0.32 2.68
C TYR A 19 6.58 1.14 3.33
N TYR A 20 5.35 0.80 3.02
CA TYR A 20 4.16 1.33 3.64
C TYR A 20 3.59 0.31 4.61
N LEU A 21 3.11 0.75 5.77
CA LEU A 21 2.43 -0.12 6.72
C LEU A 21 0.93 0.13 6.63
N ASP A 22 0.16 -0.95 6.53
CA ASP A 22 -1.29 -0.84 6.68
C ASP A 22 -1.74 -0.82 8.15
N ALA A 23 -3.04 -0.66 8.37
CA ALA A 23 -3.65 -0.64 9.71
C ALA A 23 -3.43 -1.93 10.53
N SER A 24 -2.99 -3.03 9.90
CA SER A 24 -2.62 -4.29 10.56
C SER A 24 -1.11 -4.46 10.74
N GLY A 25 -0.30 -3.45 10.41
CA GLY A 25 1.16 -3.48 10.49
C GLY A 25 1.83 -4.32 9.39
N LYS A 26 1.10 -4.73 8.34
CA LYS A 26 1.71 -5.45 7.22
C LYS A 26 2.39 -4.48 6.26
N ARG A 27 3.54 -4.91 5.75
CA ARG A 27 4.38 -4.14 4.82
C ARG A 27 3.87 -4.28 3.38
N HIS A 28 3.85 -3.15 2.69
CA HIS A 28 3.53 -3.00 1.26
C HIS A 28 4.66 -2.28 0.56
N SER A 29 4.97 -2.69 -0.65
CA SER A 29 6.13 -2.20 -1.41
C SER A 29 5.85 -0.87 -2.11
N SER A 30 4.58 -0.52 -2.27
CA SER A 30 4.10 0.67 -2.95
C SER A 30 2.87 1.28 -2.27
N ILE A 31 2.59 2.55 -2.60
CA ILE A 31 1.33 3.18 -2.20
C ILE A 31 0.13 2.48 -2.84
N GLY A 32 0.28 2.00 -4.08
CA GLY A 32 -0.79 1.31 -4.79
C GLY A 32 -1.14 -0.02 -4.11
N GLU A 33 -0.15 -0.77 -3.62
CA GLU A 33 -0.36 -1.95 -2.79
C GLU A 33 -1.08 -1.59 -1.49
N LEU A 34 -0.62 -0.57 -0.77
CA LEU A 34 -1.28 -0.10 0.45
C LEU A 34 -2.77 0.23 0.19
N VAL A 35 -3.03 0.96 -0.90
CA VAL A 35 -4.38 1.34 -1.30
C VAL A 35 -5.23 0.14 -1.65
N THR A 36 -4.67 -0.80 -2.41
CA THR A 36 -5.34 -2.06 -2.77
C THR A 36 -5.70 -2.87 -1.53
N ALA A 37 -4.75 -3.07 -0.62
CA ALA A 37 -4.95 -3.83 0.61
C ALA A 37 -6.10 -3.25 1.45
N ASN A 38 -6.12 -1.93 1.62
CA ASN A 38 -7.14 -1.26 2.42
C ASN A 38 -8.51 -1.24 1.71
N PHE A 39 -8.53 -1.08 0.38
CA PHE A 39 -9.75 -1.20 -0.41
C PHE A 39 -10.37 -2.60 -0.28
N LEU A 40 -9.57 -3.65 -0.42
CA LEU A 40 -10.04 -5.04 -0.28
C LEU A 40 -10.58 -5.32 1.13
N ARG A 41 -9.91 -4.83 2.17
CA ARG A 41 -10.39 -4.94 3.58
C ARG A 41 -11.71 -4.25 3.79
N LEU A 42 -11.84 -3.01 3.31
CA LEU A 42 -13.07 -2.22 3.45
C LEU A 42 -14.25 -2.96 2.80
N ASN A 43 -14.01 -3.56 1.64
CA ASN A 43 -14.98 -4.36 0.90
C ASN A 43 -15.15 -5.81 1.42
N LYS A 44 -14.51 -6.16 2.54
CA LYS A 44 -14.55 -7.50 3.14
C LYS A 44 -14.16 -8.61 2.16
N ILE A 45 -13.30 -8.31 1.20
CA ILE A 45 -12.76 -9.28 0.25
C ILE A 45 -11.56 -9.96 0.92
N PRO A 46 -11.59 -11.28 1.18
CA PRO A 46 -10.45 -11.97 1.77
C PRO A 46 -9.27 -12.03 0.79
N PHE A 47 -8.07 -11.69 1.26
CA PHE A 47 -6.86 -11.75 0.45
C PHE A 47 -5.63 -12.18 1.25
N LEU A 48 -4.64 -12.73 0.54
CA LEU A 48 -3.26 -12.85 1.01
C LEU A 48 -2.40 -11.79 0.32
N THR A 49 -1.38 -11.31 1.02
CA THR A 49 -0.39 -10.34 0.52
C THR A 49 0.93 -11.04 0.24
N GLN A 50 1.63 -10.64 -0.82
CA GLN A 50 3.01 -11.06 -1.11
C GLN A 50 3.15 -12.59 -1.13
N ALA A 51 2.18 -13.29 -1.73
CA ALA A 51 2.15 -14.75 -1.76
C ALA A 51 3.11 -15.28 -2.83
N LEU A 52 3.76 -16.40 -2.55
CA LEU A 52 4.50 -17.16 -3.55
C LEU A 52 3.52 -18.11 -4.25
N VAL A 53 3.52 -18.05 -5.57
CA VAL A 53 2.67 -18.85 -6.45
C VAL A 53 3.59 -19.53 -7.46
N GLY A 54 3.56 -20.85 -7.50
CA GLY A 54 4.31 -21.65 -8.46
C GLY A 54 3.44 -22.77 -9.01
N ASP A 55 3.77 -23.25 -10.20
CA ASP A 55 3.27 -24.55 -10.67
C ASP A 55 4.08 -25.64 -9.97
N SER A 56 3.43 -26.65 -9.40
CA SER A 56 4.08 -27.85 -8.83
C SER A 56 5.09 -28.52 -9.77
N ILE A 57 4.95 -28.29 -11.07
CA ILE A 57 5.79 -28.87 -12.13
C ILE A 57 7.00 -27.97 -12.45
N SER A 58 6.88 -26.65 -12.26
CA SER A 58 7.96 -25.70 -12.49
C SER A 58 8.62 -25.34 -11.17
N ASP A 59 9.92 -25.54 -11.04
CA ASP A 59 10.71 -25.14 -9.86
C ASP A 59 10.81 -23.59 -9.69
N SER A 60 9.99 -22.85 -10.43
CA SER A 60 9.88 -21.39 -10.36
C SER A 60 8.64 -20.98 -9.57
N GLU A 61 8.88 -20.44 -8.37
CA GLU A 61 7.88 -19.71 -7.60
C GLU A 61 7.97 -18.22 -7.96
N GLN A 62 6.82 -17.60 -8.22
CA GLN A 62 6.69 -16.16 -8.43
C GLN A 62 5.97 -15.53 -7.25
N ARG A 63 6.47 -14.38 -6.78
CA ARG A 63 5.76 -13.57 -5.79
C ARG A 63 4.72 -12.71 -6.49
N VAL A 64 3.49 -12.74 -6.01
CA VAL A 64 2.39 -11.85 -6.44
C VAL A 64 1.98 -10.94 -5.30
N ASP A 65 1.55 -9.72 -5.62
CA ASP A 65 1.20 -8.74 -4.58
C ASP A 65 -0.03 -9.14 -3.76
N PHE A 66 -1.11 -9.58 -4.42
CA PHE A 66 -2.31 -10.06 -3.75
C PHE A 66 -2.90 -11.32 -4.37
N VAL A 67 -3.48 -12.15 -3.52
CA VAL A 67 -4.21 -13.36 -3.92
C VAL A 67 -5.59 -13.37 -3.30
N LEU A 68 -6.61 -13.52 -4.16
CA LEU A 68 -8.00 -13.73 -3.77
C LEU A 68 -8.35 -15.22 -3.96
N ILE A 69 -7.94 -16.07 -3.01
CA ILE A 69 -7.96 -17.54 -3.13
C ILE A 69 -9.33 -18.06 -3.58
N ASN A 70 -10.40 -17.65 -2.90
CA ASN A 70 -11.76 -18.13 -3.17
C ASN A 70 -12.33 -17.65 -4.51
N ARG A 71 -11.60 -16.80 -5.23
CA ARG A 71 -11.99 -16.23 -6.52
C ARG A 71 -11.08 -16.67 -7.65
N GLY A 72 -9.95 -17.31 -7.35
CA GLY A 72 -8.97 -17.66 -8.37
C GLY A 72 -8.38 -16.43 -9.07
N VAL A 73 -8.20 -15.32 -8.34
CA VAL A 73 -7.70 -14.05 -8.88
C VAL A 73 -6.41 -13.63 -8.19
N TYR A 74 -5.42 -13.24 -8.98
CA TYR A 74 -4.22 -12.53 -8.55
C TYR A 74 -4.36 -11.04 -8.86
N ILE A 75 -3.82 -10.18 -8.00
CA ILE A 75 -3.69 -8.76 -8.28
C ILE A 75 -2.21 -8.41 -8.19
N GLU A 76 -1.69 -7.79 -9.25
CA GLU A 76 -0.34 -7.26 -9.34
C GLU A 76 -0.41 -5.74 -9.50
N VAL A 77 0.17 -5.01 -8.55
CA VAL A 77 0.21 -3.55 -8.56
C VAL A 77 1.58 -3.14 -9.07
N ILE A 78 1.60 -2.72 -10.33
CA ILE A 78 2.86 -2.46 -11.01
C ILE A 78 3.24 -1.01 -10.79
N GLN A 79 4.46 -0.78 -10.34
CA GLN A 79 5.06 0.53 -10.18
C GLN A 79 6.41 0.55 -10.87
N SER A 80 6.69 1.59 -11.66
CA SER A 80 8.05 1.85 -12.11
C SER A 80 8.88 2.26 -10.91
N ALA A 81 10.01 1.59 -10.68
CA ALA A 81 11.02 2.08 -9.74
C ALA A 81 11.32 3.57 -10.03
N PRO A 82 11.57 4.42 -9.02
CA PRO A 82 11.69 5.86 -9.21
C PRO A 82 12.77 6.22 -10.25
N LEU A 83 12.28 6.56 -11.43
CA LEU A 83 12.82 7.29 -12.57
C LEU A 83 14.35 7.52 -12.64
N ARG A 84 14.99 6.85 -13.62
CA ARG A 84 15.79 7.58 -14.61
C ARG A 84 15.03 7.60 -15.93
N GLN A 85 15.00 8.78 -16.53
CA GLN A 85 14.10 9.22 -17.60
C GLN A 85 14.16 8.38 -18.90
N SER A 86 13.02 8.38 -19.58
CA SER A 86 12.81 8.37 -21.03
C SER A 86 12.99 7.12 -21.91
N MET A 87 13.45 5.94 -21.45
CA MET A 87 13.63 4.77 -22.35
C MET A 87 12.86 3.47 -22.03
N HIS A 88 12.00 3.41 -21.00
CA HIS A 88 11.53 2.11 -20.46
C HIS A 88 10.04 1.74 -20.59
N THR A 89 9.20 2.56 -21.22
CA THR A 89 7.76 2.24 -21.41
C THR A 89 7.53 0.91 -22.16
N THR A 90 8.41 0.54 -23.10
CA THR A 90 8.33 -0.73 -23.85
C THR A 90 8.68 -1.94 -23.00
N LYS A 91 9.62 -1.83 -22.05
CA LYS A 91 10.04 -2.94 -21.17
C LYS A 91 8.96 -3.25 -20.13
N HIS A 92 8.28 -2.23 -19.65
CA HIS A 92 7.20 -2.33 -18.67
C HIS A 92 5.94 -3.01 -19.23
N THR A 93 5.56 -2.69 -20.47
CA THR A 93 4.44 -3.34 -21.16
C THR A 93 4.74 -4.81 -21.45
N SER A 94 5.99 -5.13 -21.80
CA SER A 94 6.43 -6.51 -21.99
C SER A 94 6.41 -7.34 -20.70
N GLN A 95 6.78 -6.75 -19.56
CA GLN A 95 6.69 -7.40 -18.24
C GLN A 95 5.23 -7.66 -17.84
N LEU A 96 4.34 -6.69 -18.05
CA LEU A 96 2.90 -6.81 -17.88
C LEU A 96 2.33 -8.01 -18.65
N VAL A 97 2.66 -8.09 -19.94
CA VAL A 97 2.18 -9.15 -20.84
C VAL A 97 2.80 -10.50 -20.47
N ALA A 98 4.06 -10.53 -20.02
CA ALA A 98 4.71 -11.74 -19.55
C ALA A 98 4.04 -12.29 -18.28
N ASN A 99 3.87 -11.47 -17.25
CA ASN A 99 3.21 -11.87 -16.00
C ASN A 99 1.76 -12.33 -16.28
N GLN A 100 0.99 -11.59 -17.07
CA GLN A 100 -0.38 -12.01 -17.45
C GLN A 100 -0.41 -13.35 -18.18
N ARG A 101 0.56 -13.62 -19.06
CA ARG A 101 0.67 -14.91 -19.77
C ARG A 101 1.06 -16.04 -18.83
N GLU A 102 1.99 -15.80 -17.89
CA GLU A 102 2.42 -16.79 -16.91
C GLU A 102 1.30 -17.15 -15.93
N HIS A 103 0.59 -16.16 -15.39
CA HIS A 103 -0.54 -16.41 -14.49
C HIS A 103 -1.71 -17.11 -15.19
N ARG A 104 -1.97 -16.81 -16.47
CA ARG A 104 -2.97 -17.57 -17.25
C ARG A 104 -2.62 -19.05 -17.37
N LYS A 105 -1.33 -19.44 -17.37
CA LYS A 105 -0.93 -20.86 -17.38
C LYS A 105 -1.32 -21.58 -16.09
N LEU A 106 -1.42 -20.85 -14.97
CA LEU A 106 -1.85 -21.37 -13.68
C LEU A 106 -3.39 -21.50 -13.56
N GLY A 107 -4.13 -21.16 -14.61
CA GLY A 107 -5.60 -21.31 -14.67
C GLY A 107 -6.36 -20.27 -13.84
N TRP A 108 -5.69 -19.24 -13.33
CA TRP A 108 -6.26 -18.18 -12.51
C TRP A 108 -6.21 -16.86 -13.26
N GLU A 109 -7.13 -15.96 -12.96
CA GLU A 109 -7.19 -14.64 -13.57
C GLU A 109 -6.19 -13.69 -12.91
N CYS A 110 -5.57 -12.80 -13.70
CA CYS A 110 -4.60 -11.85 -13.20
C CYS A 110 -5.02 -10.42 -13.52
N LEU A 111 -5.28 -9.64 -12.48
CA LEU A 111 -5.55 -8.20 -12.53
C LEU A 111 -4.24 -7.43 -12.36
N CYS A 112 -3.74 -6.86 -13.45
CA CYS A 112 -2.55 -6.02 -13.39
C CYS A 112 -2.94 -4.55 -13.42
N ILE A 113 -2.61 -3.80 -12.37
CA ILE A 113 -2.94 -2.38 -12.24
C ILE A 113 -1.64 -1.58 -12.29
N ASN A 114 -1.47 -0.76 -13.32
CA ASN A 114 -0.32 0.16 -13.41
C ASN A 114 -0.56 1.38 -12.51
N SER A 115 0.08 1.39 -11.34
CA SER A 115 -0.04 2.44 -10.34
C SER A 115 0.58 3.78 -10.77
N ASP A 116 1.53 3.78 -11.71
CA ASP A 116 2.21 5.01 -12.17
C ASP A 116 1.24 6.00 -12.82
N LYS A 117 0.15 5.50 -13.42
CA LYS A 117 -0.88 6.34 -14.06
C LYS A 117 -1.65 7.22 -13.08
N PHE A 118 -1.56 6.91 -11.79
CA PHE A 118 -2.27 7.59 -10.73
C PHE A 118 -1.35 8.51 -9.93
N TRP A 119 -0.10 8.68 -10.34
CA TRP A 119 0.80 9.67 -9.76
C TRP A 119 0.76 10.99 -10.54
N SER A 120 0.72 12.10 -9.81
CA SER A 120 0.92 13.45 -10.33
C SER A 120 1.88 14.23 -9.44
N PRO A 121 2.27 15.46 -9.83
CA PRO A 121 3.12 16.31 -8.99
C PRO A 121 2.53 16.60 -7.60
N THR A 122 1.21 16.53 -7.44
CA THR A 122 0.51 16.81 -6.17
C THR A 122 0.28 15.57 -5.31
N GLY A 123 0.58 14.38 -5.83
CA GLY A 123 0.52 13.12 -5.09
C GLY A 123 -0.13 11.98 -5.88
N PHE A 124 -0.49 10.92 -5.16
CA PHE A 124 -1.21 9.76 -5.68
C PHE A 124 -2.72 10.01 -5.68
N HIS A 125 -3.35 9.87 -6.84
CA HIS A 125 -4.78 9.99 -7.08
C HIS A 125 -5.51 8.72 -6.61
N ILE A 126 -5.70 8.60 -5.29
CA ILE A 126 -6.32 7.43 -4.66
C ILE A 126 -7.71 7.14 -5.23
N ILE A 127 -8.54 8.17 -5.40
CA ILE A 127 -9.93 8.00 -5.81
C ILE A 127 -9.97 7.33 -7.18
N ASP A 128 -9.21 7.86 -8.13
CA ASP A 128 -9.11 7.31 -9.48
C ASP A 128 -8.54 5.89 -9.48
N PHE A 129 -7.54 5.62 -8.63
CA PHE A 129 -6.99 4.28 -8.45
C PHE A 129 -8.03 3.30 -7.91
N CYS A 130 -8.79 3.69 -6.88
CA CYS A 130 -9.83 2.87 -6.27
C CYS A 130 -10.96 2.59 -7.26
N GLU A 131 -11.40 3.58 -8.04
CA GLU A 131 -12.39 3.38 -9.09
C GLU A 131 -11.88 2.41 -10.17
N HIS A 132 -10.62 2.53 -10.57
CA HIS A 132 -10.02 1.60 -11.52
C HIS A 132 -9.93 0.17 -10.97
N LEU A 133 -9.53 0.01 -9.70
CA LEU A 133 -9.50 -1.28 -9.01
C LEU A 133 -10.91 -1.86 -8.89
N ARG A 134 -11.90 -1.06 -8.51
CA ARG A 134 -13.31 -1.46 -8.38
C ARG A 134 -13.86 -1.99 -9.70
N LEU A 135 -13.68 -1.25 -10.80
CA LEU A 135 -14.10 -1.69 -12.14
C LEU A 135 -13.39 -2.98 -12.55
N SER A 136 -12.09 -3.09 -12.26
CA SER A 136 -11.32 -4.31 -12.56
C SER A 136 -11.85 -5.52 -11.80
N LEU A 137 -12.14 -5.38 -10.50
CA LEU A 137 -12.74 -6.43 -9.68
C LEU A 137 -14.13 -6.82 -10.18
N LEU A 138 -14.97 -5.85 -10.55
CA LEU A 138 -16.30 -6.10 -11.10
C LEU A 138 -16.27 -6.89 -12.41
N LEU A 139 -15.30 -6.62 -13.28
CA LEU A 139 -15.11 -7.38 -14.53
C LEU A 139 -14.76 -8.86 -14.26
N THR A 140 -14.13 -9.16 -13.13
CA THR A 140 -13.86 -10.53 -12.66
C THR A 140 -15.01 -11.15 -11.84
N GLY A 141 -16.16 -10.47 -11.76
CA GLY A 141 -17.33 -10.93 -11.00
C GLY A 141 -17.19 -10.78 -9.47
N ILE A 142 -16.21 -10.00 -9.00
CA ILE A 142 -16.00 -9.75 -7.57
C ILE A 142 -16.75 -8.47 -7.18
N PRO A 143 -17.83 -8.59 -6.38
CA PRO A 143 -18.59 -7.42 -5.95
C PRO A 143 -17.74 -6.54 -5.03
N SER A 144 -17.75 -5.24 -5.28
CA SER A 144 -17.11 -4.21 -4.46
C SER A 144 -17.98 -2.95 -4.43
N THR A 145 -17.98 -2.28 -3.29
CA THR A 145 -18.67 -1.01 -3.03
C THR A 145 -17.86 0.17 -3.55
N ALA A 146 -18.51 1.33 -3.66
CA ALA A 146 -17.85 2.60 -3.96
C ALA A 146 -17.22 3.26 -2.72
N GLU A 147 -17.28 2.60 -1.54
CA GLU A 147 -16.67 3.17 -0.34
C GLU A 147 -15.15 3.23 -0.50
N LEU A 148 -14.59 4.41 -0.24
CA LEU A 148 -13.18 4.71 -0.44
C LEU A 148 -12.41 4.49 0.86
N PRO A 149 -11.22 3.88 0.82
CA PRO A 149 -10.44 3.63 2.03
C PRO A 149 -9.78 4.87 2.63
N LEU A 150 -10.19 6.11 2.32
CA LEU A 150 -9.53 7.35 2.72
C LEU A 150 -9.12 7.38 4.21
N ALA A 151 -10.05 7.06 5.12
CA ALA A 151 -9.78 7.02 6.57
C ALA A 151 -8.88 5.85 7.02
N LYS A 152 -8.73 4.79 6.21
CA LYS A 152 -7.96 3.57 6.52
C LYS A 152 -6.60 3.52 5.81
N LEU A 153 -6.34 4.44 4.89
CA LEU A 153 -5.11 4.44 4.10
C LEU A 153 -3.89 4.91 4.88
N GLY A 154 -4.07 5.65 5.97
CA GLY A 154 -2.96 6.41 6.56
C GLY A 154 -2.25 7.31 5.54
N TYR A 155 -2.92 7.58 4.41
CA TYR A 155 -2.48 8.46 3.35
C TYR A 155 -3.21 9.76 3.52
N TRP A 156 -2.43 10.84 3.46
CA TRP A 156 -2.88 12.16 3.79
C TRP A 156 -2.82 13.01 2.53
N ASP A 157 -3.92 13.69 2.23
CA ASP A 157 -4.03 14.51 1.03
C ASP A 157 -3.13 15.76 1.12
N SER A 158 -3.06 16.53 0.04
CA SER A 158 -2.25 17.75 -0.02
C SER A 158 -2.64 18.77 1.07
N SER A 159 -3.90 18.76 1.52
CA SER A 159 -4.42 19.64 2.58
C SER A 159 -3.90 19.21 3.95
N GLU A 160 -3.86 17.91 4.22
CA GLU A 160 -3.35 17.34 5.47
C GLU A 160 -1.83 17.40 5.56
N ILE A 161 -1.11 17.25 4.44
CA ILE A 161 0.32 17.56 4.36
C ILE A 161 0.55 19.04 4.65
N ASN A 162 -0.26 19.92 4.07
CA ASN A 162 -0.16 21.36 4.34
C ASN A 162 -0.42 21.65 5.82
N LYS A 163 -1.42 21.02 6.44
CA LYS A 163 -1.67 21.13 7.88
C LYS A 163 -0.47 20.67 8.71
N LEU A 164 0.09 19.49 8.41
CA LEU A 164 1.30 19.01 9.07
C LEU A 164 2.47 19.99 8.94
N MET A 165 2.64 20.66 7.81
CA MET A 165 3.76 21.57 7.55
C MET A 165 3.55 23.00 8.09
N THR A 166 2.30 23.45 8.20
CA THR A 166 1.99 24.88 8.42
C THR A 166 1.23 25.19 9.70
N LEU A 167 0.60 24.19 10.35
CA LEU A 167 -0.07 24.42 11.63
C LEU A 167 0.95 24.82 12.69
N GLU A 168 0.56 25.79 13.53
CA GLU A 168 1.26 26.13 14.76
C GLU A 168 1.18 24.97 15.76
N GLN A 169 2.20 24.83 16.62
CA GLN A 169 2.37 23.67 17.48
C GLN A 169 1.11 23.21 18.25
N PRO A 170 0.34 24.09 18.93
CA PRO A 170 -0.85 23.64 19.65
C PRO A 170 -1.88 22.96 18.74
N LEU A 171 -2.18 23.59 17.59
CA LEU A 171 -3.11 23.06 16.60
C LEU A 171 -2.58 21.82 15.88
N LEU A 172 -1.25 21.74 15.73
CA LEU A 172 -0.60 20.55 15.19
C LEU A 172 -0.77 19.37 16.16
N PHE A 173 -0.62 19.57 17.47
CA PHE A 173 -0.79 18.49 18.44
C PHE A 173 -2.24 18.01 18.51
N ASP A 174 -3.21 18.92 18.52
CA ASP A 174 -4.64 18.58 18.43
C ASP A 174 -4.91 17.77 17.15
N PHE A 175 -4.39 18.23 16.01
CA PHE A 175 -4.50 17.52 14.74
C PHE A 175 -3.87 16.12 14.81
N LEU A 176 -2.68 15.97 15.40
CA LEU A 176 -2.01 14.68 15.53
C LEU A 176 -2.82 13.71 16.41
N GLU A 177 -3.37 14.19 17.52
CA GLU A 177 -4.17 13.40 18.45
C GLU A 177 -5.51 12.95 17.84
N GLU A 178 -6.21 13.84 17.12
CA GLU A 178 -7.44 13.52 16.36
C GLU A 178 -7.21 12.34 15.39
N HIS A 179 -5.98 12.23 14.87
CA HIS A 179 -5.58 11.17 13.95
C HIS A 179 -4.93 9.96 14.63
N GLY A 180 -4.98 9.89 15.96
CA GLY A 180 -4.54 8.73 16.75
C GLY A 180 -3.05 8.70 17.06
N VAL A 181 -2.32 9.81 16.87
CA VAL A 181 -0.94 9.94 17.32
C VAL A 181 -0.93 10.30 18.80
N THR A 182 -1.01 9.29 19.64
CA THR A 182 -1.07 9.46 21.11
C THR A 182 0.29 9.73 21.75
N GLY A 183 1.36 9.84 20.95
CA GLY A 183 2.70 10.11 21.44
C GLY A 183 3.81 9.65 20.48
N LEU A 184 5.05 9.69 20.95
CA LEU A 184 6.22 9.49 20.09
C LEU A 184 6.31 8.05 19.58
N ALA A 185 5.98 7.08 20.42
CA ALA A 185 5.95 5.67 20.01
C ALA A 185 4.94 5.42 18.88
N ALA A 186 3.73 5.99 18.99
CA ALA A 186 2.71 5.90 17.94
C ALA A 186 3.20 6.56 16.64
N LEU A 187 3.74 7.78 16.73
CA LEU A 187 4.29 8.50 15.58
C LEU A 187 5.37 7.68 14.86
N LYS A 188 6.30 7.08 15.62
CA LYS A 188 7.41 6.30 15.08
C LYS A 188 7.00 4.95 14.52
N ASN A 189 6.01 4.27 15.08
CA ASN A 189 5.70 2.89 14.71
C ASN A 189 4.56 2.78 13.70
N SER A 190 3.60 3.72 13.75
CA SER A 190 2.33 3.60 13.02
C SER A 190 2.09 4.77 12.06
N PHE A 191 2.74 5.92 12.26
CA PHE A 191 2.53 7.12 11.45
C PHE A 191 3.84 7.62 10.80
N HIS A 192 4.56 6.72 10.13
CA HIS A 192 5.85 7.02 9.47
C HIS A 192 5.75 8.19 8.47
N PHE A 193 4.60 8.35 7.82
CA PHE A 193 4.36 9.44 6.89
C PHE A 193 4.37 10.81 7.62
N PHE A 194 3.62 10.95 8.72
CA PHE A 194 3.66 12.15 9.55
C PHE A 194 5.07 12.44 10.02
N LEU A 195 5.78 11.42 10.51
CA LEU A 195 7.18 11.58 10.92
C LEU A 195 8.06 12.10 9.77
N LYS A 196 7.88 11.60 8.55
CA LYS A 196 8.66 12.04 7.38
C LYS A 196 8.33 13.48 6.97
N THR A 197 7.06 13.88 7.05
CA THR A 197 6.62 15.24 6.74
C THR A 197 7.08 16.23 7.81
N LEU A 198 6.87 15.91 9.09
CA LEU A 198 7.26 16.75 10.21
C LEU A 198 8.78 17.01 10.27
N LYS A 199 9.61 16.04 9.83
CA LYS A 199 11.07 16.20 9.71
C LYS A 199 11.50 17.37 8.81
N MET A 200 10.63 17.86 7.95
CA MET A 200 10.93 18.98 7.06
C MET A 200 10.63 20.34 7.70
N ARG A 201 10.05 20.36 8.91
CA ARG A 201 9.79 21.59 9.66
C ARG A 201 11.02 22.02 10.46
N GLU A 202 11.14 23.32 10.70
CA GLU A 202 12.21 23.88 11.53
C GLU A 202 12.05 23.55 13.02
N ASP A 203 10.81 23.40 13.49
CA ASP A 203 10.45 23.10 14.88
C ASP A 203 10.33 21.59 15.18
N PHE A 204 10.88 20.74 14.32
CA PHE A 204 10.74 19.28 14.42
C PHE A 204 11.26 18.70 15.75
N ASP A 205 12.40 19.16 16.23
CA ASP A 205 13.00 18.65 17.48
C ASP A 205 12.12 18.96 18.69
N GLU A 206 11.46 20.12 18.71
CA GLU A 206 10.54 20.52 19.78
C GLU A 206 9.27 19.64 19.76
N ILE A 207 8.75 19.34 18.57
CA ILE A 207 7.64 18.40 18.37
C ILE A 207 7.99 17.02 18.93
N LEU A 208 9.20 16.51 18.69
CA LEU A 208 9.64 15.21 19.22
C LEU A 208 9.74 15.22 20.76
N VAL A 209 10.28 16.28 21.34
CA VAL A 209 10.38 16.42 22.80
C VAL A 209 8.99 16.44 23.43
N HIS A 210 8.05 17.17 22.85
CA HIS A 210 6.67 17.23 23.33
C HIS A 210 6.01 15.84 23.35
N LEU A 211 6.08 15.12 22.22
CA LEU A 211 5.49 13.78 22.09
C LEU A 211 6.16 12.74 22.99
N TYR A 212 7.46 12.90 23.28
CA TYR A 212 8.19 12.05 24.21
C TYR A 212 7.76 12.27 25.67
N GLU A 213 7.59 13.53 26.08
CA GLU A 213 7.10 13.86 27.42
C GLU A 213 5.63 13.46 27.61
N HIS A 214 4.85 13.42 26.53
CA HIS A 214 3.50 12.86 26.56
C HIS A 214 3.51 11.35 26.87
N ASP A 215 4.35 10.56 26.18
CA ASP A 215 4.51 9.12 26.43
C ASP A 215 4.88 8.80 27.89
N LYS A 216 5.74 9.62 28.51
CA LYS A 216 6.13 9.45 29.93
C LYS A 216 4.99 9.67 30.91
N LYS A 217 4.04 10.54 30.58
CA LYS A 217 2.91 10.88 31.46
C LYS A 217 1.82 9.83 31.41
N THR A 218 1.61 9.21 30.25
CA THR A 218 0.56 8.20 30.02
C THR A 218 0.98 6.77 30.40
N CYS A 219 2.27 6.51 30.62
CA CYS A 219 2.81 5.21 31.08
C CYS A 219 2.90 5.06 32.62
N LYS A 220 2.23 5.92 33.38
CA LYS A 220 2.06 5.81 34.85
C LYS A 220 0.64 5.35 35.17
#